data_AF-A0A2E9IQ82-F1
#
_entry.id   AF-A0A2E9IQ82-F1
#
_cell.length_a   1.000
_cell.length_b   1.000
_cell.length_c   1.000
_cell.angle_alpha   90.00
_cell.angle_beta   90.00
_cell.angle_gamma   90.00
#
_symmetry.space_group_name_H-M   'P 1'
#
loop_
_entity.id
_entity.type
_entity.pdbx_description
1 polymer ?
#
loop_
_entity_poly.entity_id
_entity_poly.type
_entity_poly.pdbx_seq_one_letter_code
_entity_poly.pdbx_strand_id
1 'polypeptide(L)' 'MLPRAYQKELSIAAVKAEIPKRSNSHVLRHSYATHLLESGTNIRTLQDFLGHACVETTMIYLHVMEDQKDLTLSPLDAL' A
#
# COMPACT_ATOMS: atom_id res chain seq x y z
N MET A 1 -15.46 0.34 -9.98
CA MET A 1 -14.45 1.03 -10.82
C MET A 1 -14.87 2.50 -10.91
N LEU A 2 -13.97 3.46 -10.67
CA LEU A 2 -14.34 4.88 -10.72
C LEU A 2 -14.69 5.32 -12.16
N PRO A 3 -15.55 6.34 -12.34
CA PRO A 3 -15.96 6.81 -13.66
C PRO A 3 -14.76 7.23 -14.54
N ARG A 4 -14.88 7.12 -15.87
CA ARG A 4 -13.83 7.56 -16.81
C ARG A 4 -13.45 9.03 -16.62
N ALA A 5 -14.41 9.88 -16.26
CA ALA A 5 -14.18 11.28 -15.94
C ALA A 5 -13.16 11.43 -14.80
N TYR A 6 -13.26 10.63 -13.73
CA TYR A 6 -12.32 10.66 -12.62
C TYR A 6 -10.89 10.31 -13.06
N GLN A 7 -10.73 9.25 -13.87
CA GLN A 7 -9.40 8.85 -14.36
C GLN A 7 -8.77 9.95 -15.23
N LYS A 8 -9.59 10.64 -16.02
CA LYS A 8 -9.13 11.77 -16.85
C LYS A 8 -8.64 12.92 -15.97
N GLU A 9 -9.43 13.34 -14.99
CA GLU A 9 -9.04 14.42 -14.08
C GLU A 9 -7.79 14.05 -13.27
N LEU A 10 -7.68 12.80 -12.82
CA LEU A 10 -6.49 12.30 -12.13
C LEU A 10 -5.24 12.33 -13.03
N SER A 11 -5.38 11.97 -14.30
CA SER A 11 -4.27 12.06 -15.26
C SER A 11 -3.83 13.51 -15.48
N ILE A 12 -4.78 14.45 -15.57
CA ILE A 12 -4.47 15.89 -15.71
C ILE A 12 -3.75 16.40 -14.45
N ALA A 13 -4.25 16.03 -13.27
CA ALA A 13 -3.64 16.41 -12.00
C ALA A 13 -2.20 15.86 -11.87
N ALA A 14 -1.97 14.61 -12.26
CA ALA A 14 -0.64 14.00 -12.22
C ALA A 14 0.36 14.72 -13.15
N VAL A 15 -0.06 15.14 -14.34
CA VAL A 15 0.77 15.93 -15.26
C VAL A 15 1.10 17.29 -14.66
N LYS A 16 0.11 17.99 -14.06
CA LYS A 16 0.33 19.28 -13.39
C LYS A 16 1.23 19.17 -12.17
N ALA A 17 1.20 18.04 -11.48
CA ALA A 17 2.05 17.73 -10.33
C ALA A 17 3.43 17.16 -10.75
N GLU A 18 3.74 17.14 -12.05
CA GLU A 18 5.01 16.64 -12.60
C GLU A 18 5.33 15.20 -12.17
N ILE A 19 4.31 14.36 -12.01
CA ILE A 19 4.49 12.94 -11.67
C ILE A 19 4.77 12.17 -12.96
N PRO A 20 6.00 11.67 -13.20
CA PRO A 20 6.37 11.03 -14.45
C PRO A 20 5.79 9.62 -14.59
N LYS A 21 5.34 9.02 -13.49
CA LYS A 21 4.77 7.67 -13.44
C LYS A 21 3.27 7.71 -13.77
N ARG A 22 2.79 6.62 -14.39
CA ARG A 22 1.36 6.43 -14.66
C ARG A 22 0.55 6.57 -13.37
N SER A 23 -0.37 7.52 -13.36
CA SER A 23 -1.28 7.77 -12.24
C SER A 23 -2.69 7.36 -12.61
N ASN A 24 -3.26 6.43 -11.83
CA ASN A 24 -4.65 6.01 -11.94
C ASN A 24 -5.16 5.60 -10.55
N SER A 25 -6.47 5.38 -10.41
CA SER A 25 -7.05 5.05 -9.10
C SER A 25 -6.47 3.78 -8.46
N HIS A 26 -6.08 2.78 -9.24
CA HIS A 26 -5.47 1.56 -8.71
C HIS A 26 -4.06 1.85 -8.18
N VAL A 27 -3.26 2.65 -8.89
CA VAL A 27 -1.94 3.07 -8.43
C VAL A 27 -2.04 3.83 -7.10
N LEU A 28 -2.98 4.77 -6.97
CA LEU A 28 -3.21 5.47 -5.70
C LEU A 28 -3.57 4.52 -4.56
N ARG A 29 -4.41 3.51 -4.83
CA ARG A 29 -4.74 2.46 -3.85
C ARG A 29 -3.50 1.67 -3.43
N HIS A 30 -2.61 1.35 -4.38
CA HIS A 30 -1.34 0.69 -4.05
C HIS A 30 -0.45 1.59 -3.19
N SER A 31 -0.29 2.87 -3.55
CA SER A 31 0.48 3.82 -2.74
C SER A 31 -0.06 3.98 -1.33
N TYR A 32 -1.40 4.06 -1.18
CA TYR A 32 -2.05 4.10 0.14
C TYR A 32 -1.71 2.87 0.99
N ALA A 33 -1.84 1.67 0.41
CA ALA A 33 -1.56 0.43 1.12
C ALA A 33 -0.08 0.30 1.52
N THR A 34 0.82 0.63 0.60
CA THR A 34 2.27 0.65 0.85
C THR A 34 2.62 1.60 2.00
N HIS A 35 2.17 2.85 1.95
CA HIS A 35 2.51 3.82 2.99
C HIS A 35 1.95 3.47 4.37
N LEU A 36 0.76 2.86 4.43
CA LEU A 36 0.21 2.39 5.70
C LEU A 36 1.07 1.26 6.30
N LEU A 37 1.48 0.28 5.49
CA LEU A 37 2.38 -0.78 5.98
C LEU A 37 3.75 -0.23 6.39
N GLU A 38 4.34 0.69 5.62
CA GLU A 38 5.59 1.37 5.98
C GLU A 38 5.50 2.11 7.32
N SER A 39 4.33 2.69 7.62
CA SER A 39 4.08 3.35 8.91
C SER A 39 3.84 2.38 10.09
N GLY A 40 3.93 1.06 9.86
CA GLY A 40 3.73 0.03 10.88
C GLY A 40 2.27 -0.38 11.08
N THR A 41 1.37 -0.05 10.13
CA THR A 41 -0.02 -0.48 10.21
C THR A 41 -0.11 -2.01 10.14
N ASN A 42 -0.90 -2.61 11.03
CA ASN A 42 -1.13 -4.05 11.02
C ASN A 42 -1.81 -4.49 9.70
N ILE A 43 -1.36 -5.61 9.13
CA ILE A 43 -1.88 -6.12 7.85
C ILE A 43 -3.39 -6.42 7.86
N ARG A 44 -3.97 -6.81 9.00
CA ARG A 44 -5.43 -7.01 9.13
C ARG A 44 -6.18 -5.69 9.12
N THR A 45 -5.66 -4.66 9.80
CA THR A 45 -6.23 -3.31 9.70
C THR A 45 -6.16 -2.77 8.27
N LEU A 46 -5.04 -3.00 7.57
CA LEU A 46 -4.95 -2.63 6.16
C LEU A 46 -5.96 -3.42 5.31
N GLN A 47 -6.16 -4.72 5.57
CA GLN A 47 -7.16 -5.53 4.88
C GLN A 47 -8.55 -4.91 4.99
N ASP A 48 -8.94 -4.47 6.18
CA ASP A 48 -10.23 -3.83 6.45
C ASP A 48 -10.36 -2.50 5.70
N PHE A 49 -9.34 -1.66 5.74
CA PHE A 49 -9.33 -0.37 5.00
C PHE A 49 -9.42 -0.55 3.49
N LEU A 50 -8.83 -1.62 2.96
CA LEU A 50 -8.91 -1.96 1.56
C LEU A 50 -10.24 -2.67 1.20
N GLY A 51 -10.96 -3.21 2.18
CA GLY A 51 -12.16 -4.01 1.95
C GLY A 51 -11.84 -5.33 1.24
N HIS A 52 -10.68 -5.93 1.52
CA HIS A 52 -10.30 -7.22 0.94
C HIS A 52 -10.96 -8.37 1.72
N ALA A 53 -11.61 -9.28 0.99
CA ALA A 53 -12.24 -10.46 1.60
C ALA A 53 -11.22 -11.45 2.20
N CYS A 54 -10.02 -11.51 1.62
CA CYS A 54 -8.93 -12.40 2.01
C CYS A 54 -7.66 -11.60 2.32
N VAL A 55 -6.90 -12.03 3.33
CA VAL A 55 -5.63 -11.36 3.67
C VAL A 55 -4.57 -11.60 2.62
N GLU A 56 -4.66 -12.70 1.89
CA GLU A 56 -3.79 -13.11 0.80
C GLU A 56 -3.71 -12.03 -0.29
N THR A 57 -4.81 -11.34 -0.56
CA THR A 57 -4.82 -10.20 -1.49
C THR A 57 -4.10 -8.98 -0.93
N THR A 58 -4.06 -8.82 0.39
CA THR A 58 -3.30 -7.76 1.08
C THR A 58 -1.82 -8.11 1.24
N MET A 59 -1.48 -9.40 1.32
CA MET A 59 -0.09 -9.86 1.47
C MET A 59 0.82 -9.44 0.32
N ILE A 60 0.28 -9.09 -0.85
CA ILE A 60 1.06 -8.53 -1.96
C ILE A 60 1.84 -7.28 -1.55
N TYR A 61 1.43 -6.55 -0.51
CA TYR A 61 2.12 -5.35 -0.06
C TYR A 61 3.21 -5.63 0.99
N LEU A 62 3.34 -6.87 1.48
CA LEU A 62 4.35 -7.23 2.49
C LEU A 62 5.78 -7.15 1.96
N HIS A 63 5.98 -7.18 0.65
CA HIS A 63 7.30 -7.00 0.05
C HIS A 63 7.98 -5.68 0.49
N VAL A 64 7.21 -4.69 0.94
CA VAL A 64 7.75 -3.41 1.43
C VAL A 64 8.33 -3.55 2.84
N MET A 65 7.88 -4.54 3.61
CA MET A 65 8.39 -4.81 4.96
C MET A 65 9.61 -5.72 4.95
N GLU A 66 9.93 -6.41 3.84
CA GLU A 66 11.07 -7.33 3.75
C GLU A 66 12.44 -6.63 3.96
N ASP A 67 12.54 -5.34 3.65
CA ASP A 67 13.74 -4.54 3.90
C ASP A 67 13.89 -4.10 5.37
N GLN A 68 12.85 -4.26 6.19
CA GLN A 68 12.99 -4.11 7.63
C GLN A 68 13.63 -5.38 8.19
N LYS A 69 14.97 -5.39 8.21
CA LYS A 69 15.76 -6.42 8.88
C LYS A 69 15.10 -6.76 10.21
N ASP A 70 14.77 -8.03 10.34
CA ASP A 70 14.06 -8.54 11.49
C ASP A 70 14.88 -8.30 12.76
N LEU A 71 14.51 -7.25 13.49
CA LEU A 71 15.02 -6.94 14.82
C LEU A 71 14.25 -7.72 15.88
N THR A 72 13.39 -8.69 15.50
CA THR A 72 12.77 -9.56 16.49
C THR A 72 13.85 -10.38 17.18
N LEU A 73 14.20 -9.92 18.37
CA LEU A 73 14.95 -10.71 19.33
C LEU A 73 14.03 -11.83 19.76
N SER A 74 14.48 -13.08 19.62
CA SER A 74 13.75 -14.20 20.19
C SER A 74 13.70 -13.97 21.69
N PRO A 75 12.54 -14.16 22.35
CA PRO A 75 12.48 -14.20 23.81
C PRO A 75 13.46 -15.23 24.41
N LEU A 76 13.87 -16.22 23.63
CA LEU A 76 14.86 -17.22 24.01
C LEU A 76 16.31 -16.75 23.89
N ASP A 77 16.60 -15.68 23.12
CA ASP A 77 17.95 -15.11 23.02
C ASP A 77 18.34 -14.33 24.28
N ALA A 78 17.38 -14.05 25.17
CA ALA A 78 17.55 -13.34 26.44
C ALA A 78 17.57 -14.26 27.68
N LEU A 79 17.52 -15.59 27.48
CA LEU A 79 17.63 -16.62 28.53
C LEU A 79 19.09 -17.06 28.70
#